data_AF-A0A2D7W7V6-F1
#
_entry.id   AF-A0A2D7W7V6-F1
#
_cell.length_a   1.000
_cell.length_b   1.000
_cell.length_c   1.000
_cell.angle_alpha   90.00
_cell.angle_beta   90.00
_cell.angle_gamma   90.00
#
_symmetry.space_group_name_H-M   'P 1'
#
loop_
_entity.id
_entity.type
_entity.pdbx_description
1 polymer ?
#
loop_
_entity_poly.entity_id
_entity_poly.type
_entity_poly.pdbx_seq_one_letter_code
_entity_poly.pdbx_strand_id
1 'polypeptide(L)'
;MKSVVNLISREKNFQATDVGRVVVKSIEISKVSVKDKLVIDVNVWMKDPQDFDFAPRATLSDKSVVIQNNGEDDHPTSIDLDDEQFQVAERDRMLELRVKFSVDGMHGVLTHRTKNIRDGPNSKKLAEPRWKTILRS
;
A
#
# COMPACT_ATOMS: atom_id res chain seq x y z
N MET A 1 17.27 -41.89 48.08
CA MET A 1 15.97 -41.80 47.37
C MET A 1 16.08 -40.75 46.28
N LYS A 2 15.79 -41.12 45.03
CA LYS A 2 15.89 -40.27 43.85
C LYS A 2 14.62 -39.41 43.76
N SER A 3 14.76 -38.09 43.64
CA SER A 3 13.73 -37.23 43.05
C SER A 3 14.28 -36.65 41.76
N VAL A 4 13.84 -37.25 40.66
CA VAL A 4 14.03 -36.75 39.30
C VAL A 4 12.87 -35.79 39.04
N VAL A 5 13.15 -34.48 38.97
CA VAL A 5 12.17 -33.51 38.51
C VAL A 5 12.34 -33.40 37.00
N ASN A 6 11.38 -33.97 36.28
CA ASN A 6 11.20 -33.82 34.84
C ASN A 6 10.77 -32.38 34.56
N LEU A 7 11.64 -31.57 33.94
CA LEU A 7 11.24 -30.27 33.39
C LEU A 7 10.75 -30.50 31.96
N ILE A 8 9.44 -30.64 31.80
CA ILE A 8 8.80 -30.76 30.48
C ILE A 8 8.57 -29.34 29.92
N SER A 9 9.16 -29.14 28.74
CA SER A 9 8.93 -28.16 27.68
C SER A 9 7.73 -27.20 27.80
N ARG A 10 7.99 -25.93 27.50
CA ARG A 10 7.06 -25.11 26.70
C ARG A 10 7.82 -24.05 25.89
N GLU A 11 8.66 -24.49 24.96
CA GLU A 11 9.02 -23.64 23.84
C GLU A 11 7.74 -23.41 23.03
N LYS A 12 7.16 -22.21 23.17
CA LYS A 12 6.10 -21.76 22.28
C LYS A 12 6.74 -21.65 20.90
N ASN A 13 6.55 -22.69 20.09
CA ASN A 13 6.60 -22.65 18.64
C ASN A 13 5.83 -21.41 18.17
N PHE A 14 6.53 -20.30 17.93
CA PHE A 14 6.06 -19.26 17.04
C PHE A 14 6.28 -19.78 15.62
N GLN A 15 5.41 -20.71 15.22
CA GLN A 15 5.20 -20.96 13.81
C GLN A 15 4.28 -19.84 13.36
N ALA A 16 4.87 -18.75 12.86
CA ALA A 16 4.12 -17.87 11.97
C ALA A 16 3.77 -18.74 10.76
N THR A 17 2.57 -19.31 10.75
CA THR A 17 1.94 -19.74 9.52
C THR A 17 1.73 -18.48 8.71
N ASP A 18 2.73 -18.11 7.92
CA ASP A 18 2.65 -17.14 6.84
C ASP A 18 1.80 -17.76 5.72
N VAL A 19 0.53 -17.99 6.03
CA VAL A 19 -0.51 -18.06 5.01
C VAL A 19 -0.68 -16.62 4.56
N GLY A 20 0.10 -16.22 3.55
CA GLY A 20 0.21 -14.86 3.03
C GLY A 20 -1.13 -14.14 3.09
N ARG A 21 -1.30 -13.29 4.11
CA ARG A 21 -2.52 -12.52 4.28
C ARG A 21 -2.44 -11.42 3.23
N VAL A 22 -3.18 -11.61 2.16
CA VAL A 22 -3.30 -10.64 1.08
C VAL A 22 -3.98 -9.39 1.65
N VAL A 23 -3.24 -8.33 1.92
CA VAL A 23 -3.74 -7.10 2.58
C VAL A 23 -4.29 -6.10 1.56
N VAL A 24 -3.78 -6.15 0.33
CA VAL A 24 -4.20 -5.30 -0.78
C VAL A 24 -5.27 -6.00 -1.60
N LYS A 25 -6.26 -5.24 -2.07
CA LYS A 25 -7.29 -5.69 -3.03
C LYS A 25 -6.90 -5.31 -4.45
N SER A 26 -6.39 -4.09 -4.64
CA SER A 26 -5.85 -3.63 -5.91
C SER A 26 -4.95 -2.40 -5.72
N ILE A 27 -4.02 -2.22 -6.67
CA ILE A 27 -3.19 -1.03 -6.80
C ILE A 27 -3.47 -0.43 -8.17
N GLU A 28 -3.84 0.85 -8.22
CA GLU A 28 -4.15 1.56 -9.46
C GLU A 28 -3.25 2.78 -9.59
N ILE A 29 -2.51 2.88 -10.69
CA ILE A 29 -1.69 4.04 -11.00
C ILE A 29 -2.60 5.15 -11.56
N SER A 30 -2.61 6.29 -10.88
CA SER A 30 -3.47 7.42 -11.23
C SER A 30 -2.76 8.50 -12.03
N LYS A 31 -1.45 8.67 -11.80
CA LYS A 31 -0.63 9.68 -12.48
C LYS A 31 0.84 9.33 -12.37
N VAL A 32 1.57 9.61 -13.44
CA VAL A 32 3.04 9.66 -13.47
C VAL A 32 3.46 11.08 -13.84
N SER A 33 4.48 11.61 -13.17
CA SER A 33 5.00 12.94 -13.48
C SER A 33 6.46 13.08 -13.09
N VAL A 34 7.17 13.96 -13.79
CA VAL A 34 8.54 14.36 -13.45
C VAL A 34 8.49 15.65 -12.64
N LYS A 35 9.21 15.68 -11.52
CA LYS A 35 9.55 16.91 -10.79
C LYS A 35 11.08 16.94 -10.60
N ASP A 36 11.56 16.83 -9.37
CA ASP A 36 12.98 16.61 -9.10
C ASP A 36 13.40 15.16 -9.35
N LYS A 37 12.42 14.24 -9.21
CA LYS A 37 12.49 12.79 -9.37
C LYS A 37 11.21 12.28 -10.04
N LEU A 38 11.19 11.03 -10.46
CA LEU A 38 9.96 10.38 -10.93
C LEU A 38 8.95 10.31 -9.77
N VAL A 39 7.73 10.81 -9.99
CA VAL A 39 6.64 10.78 -9.02
C VAL A 39 5.50 9.94 -9.58
N ILE A 40 5.08 8.93 -8.82
CA ILE A 40 3.96 8.06 -9.17
C ILE A 40 2.87 8.21 -8.10
N ASP A 41 1.68 8.65 -8.50
CA ASP A 41 0.49 8.70 -7.66
C ASP A 41 -0.31 7.40 -7.84
N VAL A 42 -0.51 6.64 -6.76
CA VAL A 42 -1.28 5.39 -6.75
C VAL A 42 -2.48 5.45 -5.80
N ASN A 43 -3.58 4.81 -6.21
CA ASN A 43 -4.69 4.48 -5.34
C ASN A 43 -4.54 3.02 -4.91
N VAL A 44 -4.55 2.78 -3.61
CA VAL A 44 -4.46 1.43 -3.04
C VAL A 44 -5.78 1.12 -2.38
N TRP A 45 -6.43 0.04 -2.83
CA TRP A 45 -7.63 -0.49 -2.21
C TRP A 45 -7.24 -1.58 -1.23
N MET A 46 -7.56 -1.42 0.05
CA MET A 46 -7.30 -2.45 1.06
C MET A 46 -8.50 -3.38 1.19
N LYS A 47 -8.25 -4.64 1.58
CA LYS A 47 -9.33 -5.60 1.87
C LYS A 47 -9.97 -5.35 3.24
N ASP A 48 -9.18 -4.96 4.22
CA ASP A 48 -9.63 -4.70 5.60
C ASP A 48 -9.07 -3.36 6.11
N PRO A 49 -9.85 -2.54 6.82
CA PRO A 49 -9.38 -1.28 7.39
C PRO A 49 -8.34 -1.44 8.52
N GLN A 50 -8.17 -2.64 9.08
CA GLN A 50 -7.18 -2.98 10.10
C GLN A 50 -5.91 -3.62 9.52
N ASP A 51 -5.86 -3.84 8.21
CA ASP A 51 -4.69 -4.41 7.55
C ASP A 51 -3.74 -3.27 7.16
N PHE A 52 -2.79 -2.93 8.05
CA PHE A 52 -1.85 -1.82 7.87
C PHE A 52 -0.49 -2.22 7.30
N ASP A 53 -0.30 -3.48 6.93
CA ASP A 53 1.01 -4.04 6.53
C ASP A 53 1.33 -3.83 5.03
N PHE A 54 0.90 -2.70 4.47
CA PHE A 54 1.21 -2.36 3.08
C PHE A 54 2.66 -1.87 2.96
N ALA A 55 3.51 -2.70 2.33
CA ALA A 55 4.93 -2.46 2.13
C ALA A 55 5.24 -2.45 0.62
N PRO A 56 5.02 -1.33 -0.09
CA PRO A 56 5.19 -1.27 -1.54
C PRO A 56 6.66 -1.43 -1.95
N ARG A 57 6.87 -2.17 -3.02
CA ARG A 57 8.12 -2.30 -3.77
C ARG A 57 7.90 -1.77 -5.17
N ALA A 58 8.92 -1.10 -5.69
CA ALA A 58 8.96 -0.69 -7.09
C ALA A 58 10.20 -1.29 -7.74
N THR A 59 10.06 -1.74 -8.98
CA THR A 59 11.17 -2.21 -9.81
C THR A 59 11.08 -1.55 -11.17
N LEU A 60 12.18 -1.01 -11.66
CA LEU A 60 12.29 -0.51 -13.03
C LEU A 60 12.83 -1.63 -13.92
N SER A 61 12.08 -1.97 -14.97
CA SER A 61 12.51 -2.93 -16.00
C SER A 61 12.27 -2.32 -17.37
N ASP A 62 13.32 -2.29 -18.18
CA ASP A 62 13.34 -1.70 -19.52
C ASP A 62 12.89 -0.25 -19.54
N LYS A 63 11.59 0.00 -19.70
CA LYS A 63 10.97 1.34 -19.70
C LYS A 63 9.68 1.39 -18.89
N SER A 64 9.46 0.40 -18.03
CA SER A 64 8.23 0.25 -17.28
C SER A 64 8.54 0.12 -15.80
N VAL A 65 7.73 0.77 -14.97
CA VAL A 65 7.81 0.63 -13.51
C VAL A 65 6.72 -0.33 -13.08
N VAL A 66 7.13 -1.37 -12.35
CA VAL A 66 6.22 -2.32 -11.69
C VAL A 66 6.16 -1.97 -10.22
N ILE A 67 4.95 -1.85 -9.67
CA ILE A 67 4.68 -1.63 -8.25
C ILE A 67 3.90 -2.82 -7.72
N GLN A 68 4.38 -3.38 -6.61
CA GLN A 68 3.77 -4.53 -5.94
C GLN A 68 3.90 -4.43 -4.44
N ASN A 69 3.07 -5.16 -3.70
CA ASN A 69 3.20 -5.25 -2.25
C ASN A 69 4.24 -6.34 -1.89
N ASN A 70 5.02 -6.11 -0.83
CA ASN A 70 6.04 -7.07 -0.39
C ASN A 70 5.39 -8.37 0.12
N GLY A 71 5.79 -9.52 -0.43
CA GLY A 71 5.25 -10.82 -0.04
C GLY A 71 3.90 -11.16 -0.65
N GLU A 72 3.44 -10.38 -1.63
CA GLU A 72 2.15 -10.56 -2.30
C GLU A 72 2.31 -10.38 -3.82
N ASP A 73 2.26 -11.48 -4.57
CA ASP A 73 2.43 -11.50 -6.02
C ASP A 73 1.11 -11.32 -6.80
N ASP A 74 -0.02 -11.21 -6.11
CA ASP A 74 -1.36 -11.32 -6.71
C ASP A 74 -1.86 -10.02 -7.37
N HIS A 75 -1.31 -8.87 -6.95
CA HIS A 75 -1.80 -7.54 -7.36
C HIS A 75 -0.69 -6.55 -7.80
N PRO A 76 0.26 -6.94 -8.68
CA PRO A 76 1.20 -5.99 -9.26
C PRO A 76 0.47 -5.04 -10.23
N THR A 77 0.94 -3.80 -10.28
CA THR A 77 0.51 -2.82 -11.28
C THR A 77 1.74 -2.28 -12.00
N SER A 78 1.62 -2.04 -13.31
CA SER A 78 2.74 -1.57 -14.13
C SER A 78 2.33 -0.39 -14.99
N ILE A 79 3.28 0.49 -15.26
CA ILE A 79 3.10 1.59 -16.21
C ILE A 79 4.35 1.79 -17.06
N ASP A 80 4.14 2.06 -18.34
CA ASP A 80 5.19 2.45 -19.27
C ASP A 80 5.53 3.93 -19.09
N LEU A 81 6.82 4.21 -19.07
CA LEU A 81 7.36 5.55 -18.95
C LEU A 81 7.58 6.15 -20.33
N ASP A 82 7.34 7.45 -20.46
CA ASP A 82 7.84 8.22 -21.60
C ASP A 82 9.37 8.41 -21.52
N ASP A 83 9.97 8.98 -22.56
CA ASP A 83 11.44 9.15 -22.62
C ASP A 83 11.99 10.04 -21.49
N GLU A 84 11.27 11.10 -21.12
CA GLU A 84 11.69 12.02 -20.06
C GLU A 84 11.61 11.34 -18.69
N GLN A 85 10.49 10.68 -18.41
CA GLN A 85 10.25 9.91 -17.20
C GLN A 85 11.28 8.80 -17.03
N PHE A 86 11.57 8.07 -18.11
CA PHE A 86 12.55 6.99 -18.09
C PHE A 86 13.97 7.51 -17.81
N GLN A 87 14.39 8.58 -18.47
CA GLN A 87 15.71 9.18 -18.24
C GLN A 87 15.91 9.62 -16.78
N VAL A 88 14.88 10.21 -16.17
CA VAL A 88 14.95 10.61 -14.75
C VAL A 88 14.98 9.38 -13.83
N ALA A 89 14.19 8.35 -14.12
CA ALA A 89 14.15 7.12 -13.35
C ALA A 89 15.52 6.40 -13.34
N GLU A 90 16.14 6.26 -14.51
CA GLU A 90 17.48 5.65 -14.67
C GLU A 90 18.59 6.47 -13.98
N ARG A 91 18.52 7.81 -14.08
CA ARG A 91 19.50 8.71 -13.47
C ARG A 91 19.48 8.60 -11.94
N ASP A 92 18.28 8.66 -11.36
CA ASP A 92 18.13 8.77 -9.90
C ASP A 92 18.11 7.39 -9.22
N ARG A 93 17.70 6.34 -9.95
CA ARG A 93 17.41 4.99 -9.42
C ARG A 93 16.51 5.01 -8.19
N MET A 94 15.67 6.05 -8.12
CA MET A 94 14.75 6.32 -7.02
C MET A 94 13.50 7.00 -7.58
N LEU A 95 12.36 6.68 -6.98
CA LEU A 95 11.08 7.34 -7.28
C LEU A 95 10.34 7.72 -6.01
N GLU A 96 9.50 8.75 -6.11
CA GLU A 96 8.54 9.13 -5.09
C GLU A 96 7.20 8.45 -5.35
N LEU A 97 6.82 7.54 -4.47
CA LEU A 97 5.49 6.94 -4.49
C LEU A 97 4.56 7.76 -3.59
N ARG A 98 3.44 8.20 -4.13
CA ARG A 98 2.38 8.88 -3.39
C ARG A 98 1.17 7.99 -3.37
N VAL A 99 0.76 7.60 -2.17
CA VAL A 99 -0.30 6.62 -2.00
C VAL A 99 -1.53 7.31 -1.43
N LYS A 100 -2.67 7.06 -2.06
CA LYS A 100 -4.00 7.35 -1.54
C LYS A 100 -4.65 6.02 -1.17
N PHE A 101 -5.02 5.85 0.09
CA PHE A 101 -5.72 4.64 0.54
C PHE A 101 -7.23 4.80 0.39
N SER A 102 -7.84 3.72 -0.08
CA SER A 102 -9.27 3.52 -0.10
C SER A 102 -9.57 2.16 0.52
N VAL A 103 -10.67 2.06 1.26
CA VAL A 103 -11.10 0.78 1.86
C VAL A 103 -12.59 0.63 1.63
N ASP A 104 -12.98 -0.55 1.16
CA ASP A 104 -14.39 -0.90 1.01
C ASP A 104 -15.04 -0.98 2.41
N GLY A 105 -16.27 -0.47 2.57
CA GLY A 105 -17.01 -0.58 3.83
C GLY A 105 -16.53 0.25 5.04
N MET A 106 -15.46 1.04 4.94
CA MET A 106 -15.06 1.96 6.04
C MET A 106 -16.09 3.07 6.28
N HIS A 107 -16.92 3.33 5.27
CA HIS A 107 -18.11 4.16 5.38
C HIS A 107 -19.30 3.22 5.57
N GLY A 108 -19.70 2.98 6.82
CA GLY A 108 -20.93 2.24 7.08
C GLY A 108 -22.09 2.81 6.28
N VAL A 109 -22.96 1.94 5.75
CA VAL A 109 -24.18 2.38 5.07
C VAL A 109 -25.07 3.06 6.12
N LEU A 110 -25.20 4.39 6.04
CA LEU A 110 -26.09 5.16 6.91
C LEU A 110 -27.53 4.69 6.72
N THR A 111 -28.04 3.85 7.63
CA THR A 111 -29.43 3.36 7.63
C THR A 111 -30.42 4.49 7.94
N HIS A 112 -29.99 5.50 8.67
CA HIS A 112 -30.76 6.71 8.96
C HIS A 112 -30.00 7.93 8.44
N ARG A 113 -30.30 8.33 7.20
CA ARG A 113 -29.74 9.55 6.60
C ARG A 113 -30.42 10.79 7.20
N THR A 114 -29.79 11.43 8.17
CA THR A 114 -30.03 12.86 8.38
C THR A 114 -29.58 13.60 7.12
N LYS A 115 -30.44 14.46 6.55
CA LYS A 115 -30.11 15.22 5.34
C LYS A 115 -28.82 16.01 5.58
N ASN A 116 -27.76 15.65 4.86
CA ASN A 116 -26.46 16.27 5.01
C ASN A 116 -26.46 17.58 4.23
N ILE A 117 -26.53 18.73 4.92
CA ILE A 117 -26.49 20.07 4.31
C ILE A 117 -25.03 20.46 4.01
N ARG A 118 -24.26 19.54 3.39
CA ARG A 118 -22.81 19.68 3.16
C ARG A 118 -22.43 20.17 1.76
N ASP A 119 -23.40 20.70 1.01
CA ASP A 119 -23.14 21.46 -0.24
C ASP A 119 -22.93 22.96 0.02
N GLY A 120 -22.71 23.35 1.29
CA GLY A 120 -22.33 24.72 1.63
C GLY A 120 -20.84 25.00 1.35
N PRO A 121 -20.46 26.25 1.01
CA PRO A 121 -19.09 26.63 0.64
C PRO A 121 -18.03 26.37 1.73
N ASN A 122 -18.44 26.19 2.99
CA ASN A 122 -17.55 25.95 4.15
C ASN A 122 -17.58 24.50 4.65
N SER A 123 -18.08 23.57 3.84
CA SER A 123 -18.16 22.16 4.24
C SER A 123 -16.75 21.57 4.34
N LYS A 124 -16.33 21.21 5.55
CA LYS A 124 -15.05 20.53 5.78
C LYS A 124 -15.08 19.18 5.06
N LYS A 125 -14.22 18.98 4.06
CA LYS A 125 -13.99 17.65 3.48
C LYS A 125 -13.29 16.78 4.52
N LEU A 126 -13.65 15.49 4.60
CA LEU A 126 -12.92 14.54 5.42
C LEU A 126 -11.48 14.43 4.89
N ALA A 127 -10.52 14.29 5.80
CA ALA A 127 -9.15 14.06 5.40
C ALA A 127 -9.06 12.71 4.69
N GLU A 128 -8.49 12.71 3.49
CA GLU A 128 -8.17 11.48 2.78
C GLU A 128 -6.84 10.93 3.35
N PRO A 129 -6.76 9.64 3.70
CA PRO A 129 -5.52 9.03 4.15
C PRO A 129 -4.53 9.00 2.98
N ARG A 130 -3.53 9.88 3.04
CA ARG A 130 -2.49 10.02 2.01
C ARG A 130 -1.12 10.03 2.65
N TRP A 131 -0.17 9.34 2.03
CA TRP A 131 1.23 9.36 2.46
C TRP A 131 2.17 9.30 1.27
N LYS A 132 3.46 9.54 1.52
CA LYS A 132 4.51 9.54 0.51
C LYS A 132 5.69 8.71 1.00
N THR A 133 6.34 7.99 0.09
CA THR A 133 7.56 7.25 0.37
C THR A 133 8.52 7.32 -0.81
N ILE A 134 9.81 7.10 -0.56
CA ILE A 134 10.83 7.00 -1.59
C ILE A 134 11.21 5.54 -1.76
N LEU A 135 11.07 5.03 -2.98
CA LEU A 135 11.42 3.66 -3.33
C LEU A 135 12.68 3.68 -4.19
N ARG A 136 13.58 2.73 -3.92
CA ARG A 136 14.69 2.43 -4.84
C ARG A 136 14.16 1.52 -5.92
N SER A 137 14.38 1.91 -7.18
CA SER A 137 13.95 1.19 -8.37
C SER A 137 14.94 0.13 -8.81
#